data_AF-A0A2P5N4Q9-F1
#
_entry.id   AF-A0A2P5N4Q9-F1
#
_cell.length_a   1.000
_cell.length_b   1.000
_cell.length_c   1.000
_cell.angle_alpha   90.00
_cell.angle_beta   90.00
_cell.angle_gamma   90.00
#
_symmetry.space_group_name_H-M   'P 1'
#
loop_
_entity.id
_entity.type
_entity.pdbx_description
1 polymer ?
#
loop_
_entity_poly.entity_id
_entity_poly.type
_entity_poly.pdbx_seq_one_letter_code
_entity_poly.pdbx_strand_id
1 'polypeptide(L)'
;MRSQIKQQLVFVFLTVWGVANAGPVTVNGNTVSFTYDSNLLGLFGTPIVAGDSLFFTPTEFTAQSLGAAGLDLTNSTVNIQVSSLTGGYISLVGLTERGDFINHGAFTSVNVGGEIRVTDLSAPLTESISSITPTSAFASQSSIFPLQDWVAVAGLDFSPAQTGSVNVTIQNILAAFSSAAAESAFIEKTGVILAIASITPEVSVPLPASAWLFGTAIMGGLAFCKKAYNF
;
A
#
# COMPACT_ATOMS: atom_id res chain seq x y z
N MET A 1 80.28 -17.25 -1.55
CA MET A 1 78.96 -17.01 -0.94
C MET A 1 78.10 -16.26 -1.95
N ARG A 2 77.11 -16.94 -2.57
CA ARG A 2 76.15 -16.32 -3.52
C ARG A 2 74.89 -15.95 -2.73
N SER A 3 74.61 -14.66 -2.60
CA SER A 3 73.39 -14.13 -1.98
C SER A 3 72.29 -14.00 -3.04
N GLN A 4 71.16 -14.67 -2.81
CA GLN A 4 69.98 -14.65 -3.68
C GLN A 4 69.04 -13.52 -3.21
N ILE A 5 68.85 -12.51 -4.06
CA ILE A 5 67.88 -11.43 -3.84
C ILE A 5 66.49 -11.98 -4.17
N LYS A 6 65.64 -12.13 -3.16
CA LYS A 6 64.22 -12.48 -3.33
C LYS A 6 63.43 -11.22 -3.70
N GLN A 7 63.02 -11.09 -4.96
CA GLN A 7 61.99 -10.14 -5.37
C GLN A 7 60.63 -10.60 -4.85
N GLN A 8 60.01 -9.82 -3.97
CA GLN A 8 58.62 -10.03 -3.58
C GLN A 8 57.72 -9.22 -4.52
N LEU A 9 56.88 -9.95 -5.27
CA LEU A 9 55.85 -9.39 -6.12
C LEU A 9 54.64 -9.03 -5.24
N VAL A 10 54.30 -7.75 -5.15
CA VAL A 10 53.10 -7.28 -4.45
C VAL A 10 51.97 -7.15 -5.46
N PHE A 11 50.94 -7.98 -5.33
CA PHE A 11 49.69 -7.86 -6.08
C PHE A 11 48.75 -6.89 -5.35
N VAL A 12 48.45 -5.74 -5.97
CA VAL A 12 47.42 -4.82 -5.50
C VAL A 12 46.08 -5.27 -6.08
N PHE A 13 45.19 -5.75 -5.22
CA PHE A 13 43.79 -6.05 -5.57
C PHE A 13 42.98 -4.76 -5.49
N LEU A 14 42.56 -4.23 -6.63
CA LEU A 14 41.67 -3.07 -6.72
C LEU A 14 40.21 -3.57 -6.65
N THR A 15 39.55 -3.42 -5.50
CA THR A 15 38.10 -3.68 -5.39
C THR A 15 37.34 -2.45 -5.87
N VAL A 16 36.75 -2.56 -7.06
CA VAL A 16 35.82 -1.54 -7.57
C VAL A 16 34.48 -1.79 -6.90
N TRP A 17 34.16 -0.99 -5.88
CA TRP A 17 32.82 -0.95 -5.31
C TRP A 17 31.90 -0.22 -6.30
N GLY A 18 31.23 -0.98 -7.15
CA GLY A 18 30.11 -0.46 -7.93
C GLY A 18 28.98 -0.11 -6.98
N VAL A 19 28.51 1.15 -7.01
CA VAL A 19 27.23 1.50 -6.39
C VAL A 19 26.13 0.74 -7.14
N ALA A 20 25.59 -0.30 -6.52
CA ALA A 20 24.42 -1.00 -7.04
C ALA A 20 23.23 -0.05 -6.85
N ASN A 21 22.88 0.67 -7.92
CA ASN A 21 21.68 1.49 -7.94
C ASN A 21 20.50 0.52 -8.04
N ALA A 22 19.78 0.30 -6.94
CA ALA A 22 18.61 -0.57 -6.97
C ALA A 22 17.53 0.13 -7.81
N GLY A 23 17.16 -0.47 -8.94
CA GLY A 23 16.08 0.02 -9.78
C GLY A 23 14.72 -0.13 -9.10
N PRO A 24 13.66 0.46 -9.70
CA PRO A 24 12.30 0.28 -9.21
C PRO A 24 11.95 -1.21 -9.13
N VAL A 25 11.30 -1.59 -8.04
CA VAL A 25 10.80 -2.94 -7.79
C VAL A 25 9.32 -2.98 -8.17
N THR A 26 8.96 -3.91 -9.06
CA THR A 26 7.57 -4.18 -9.43
C THR A 26 7.13 -5.51 -8.87
N VAL A 27 5.99 -5.52 -8.18
CA VAL A 27 5.35 -6.71 -7.63
C VAL A 27 3.88 -6.76 -8.08
N ASN A 28 3.38 -7.95 -8.41
CA ASN A 28 2.03 -8.12 -8.94
C ASN A 28 1.09 -8.62 -7.85
N GLY A 29 -0.07 -7.99 -7.76
CA GLY A 29 -1.26 -8.55 -7.12
C GLY A 29 -2.04 -9.45 -8.07
N ASN A 30 -3.35 -9.56 -7.84
CA ASN A 30 -4.26 -10.35 -8.68
C ASN A 30 -4.68 -9.57 -9.93
N THR A 31 -5.05 -8.30 -9.76
CA THR A 31 -5.60 -7.44 -10.82
C THR A 31 -4.78 -6.17 -11.05
N VAL A 32 -3.88 -5.84 -10.13
CA VAL A 32 -3.01 -4.66 -10.20
C VAL A 32 -1.55 -5.04 -9.98
N SER A 33 -0.65 -4.14 -10.39
CA SER A 33 0.78 -4.19 -10.07
C SER A 33 1.16 -2.96 -9.26
N PHE A 34 2.14 -3.14 -8.39
CA PHE A 34 2.71 -2.10 -7.54
C PHE A 34 4.17 -1.91 -7.92
N THR A 35 4.58 -0.67 -8.18
CA THR A 35 5.97 -0.30 -8.45
C THR A 35 6.45 0.74 -7.45
N TYR A 36 7.60 0.50 -6.84
CA TYR A 36 8.19 1.38 -5.83
C TYR A 36 9.72 1.33 -5.86
N ASP A 37 10.37 2.36 -5.34
CA ASP A 37 11.82 2.37 -5.13
C ASP A 37 12.13 1.83 -3.73
N SER A 38 12.84 0.70 -3.66
CA SER A 38 13.14 0.03 -2.38
C SER A 38 14.05 0.84 -1.46
N ASN A 39 14.81 1.82 -1.99
CA ASN A 39 15.64 2.71 -1.19
C ASN A 39 14.85 3.88 -0.58
N LEU A 40 13.64 4.15 -1.08
CA LEU A 40 12.82 5.29 -0.70
C LEU A 40 11.58 4.91 0.14
N LEU A 41 11.56 3.70 0.70
CA LEU A 41 10.47 3.22 1.55
C LEU A 41 10.51 3.78 2.99
N GLY A 42 11.66 4.32 3.43
CA GLY A 42 11.80 4.96 4.74
C GLY A 42 11.36 4.04 5.89
N LEU A 43 10.58 4.58 6.82
CA LEU A 43 10.14 3.86 8.03
C LEU A 43 9.10 2.76 7.76
N PHE A 44 8.53 2.70 6.55
CA PHE A 44 7.53 1.69 6.20
C PHE A 44 8.14 0.28 6.07
N GLY A 45 9.44 0.19 5.77
CA GLY A 45 10.11 -1.08 5.49
C GLY A 45 9.67 -1.69 4.15
N THR A 46 10.10 -2.93 3.90
CA THR A 46 9.77 -3.65 2.66
C THR A 46 8.35 -4.23 2.73
N PRO A 47 7.46 -3.96 1.76
CA PRO A 47 6.13 -4.52 1.76
C PRO A 47 6.10 -5.97 1.26
N ILE A 48 5.02 -6.67 1.60
CA ILE A 48 4.60 -7.93 0.97
C ILE A 48 3.28 -7.71 0.21
N VAL A 49 3.03 -8.50 -0.83
CA VAL A 49 1.76 -8.47 -1.56
C VAL A 49 0.83 -9.57 -1.06
N ALA A 50 -0.44 -9.23 -0.83
CA ALA A 50 -1.50 -10.18 -0.55
C ALA A 50 -2.77 -9.78 -1.33
N GLY A 51 -3.14 -10.57 -2.34
CA GLY A 51 -4.21 -10.20 -3.27
C GLY A 51 -3.88 -8.90 -3.99
N ASP A 52 -4.79 -7.91 -3.94
CA ASP A 52 -4.59 -6.56 -4.48
C ASP A 52 -4.23 -5.56 -3.38
N SER A 53 -3.47 -6.00 -2.37
CA SER A 53 -3.00 -5.14 -1.28
C SER A 53 -1.50 -5.25 -1.08
N LEU A 54 -0.87 -4.11 -0.79
CA LEU A 54 0.46 -4.05 -0.19
C LEU A 54 0.34 -3.97 1.33
N PHE A 55 1.07 -4.84 2.00
CA PHE A 55 1.11 -4.92 3.45
C PHE A 55 2.52 -4.59 3.93
N PHE A 56 2.63 -3.56 4.77
CA PHE A 56 3.88 -3.16 5.42
C PHE A 56 3.82 -3.56 6.90
N THR A 57 4.93 -4.10 7.41
CA THR A 57 5.16 -4.37 8.84
C THR A 57 6.30 -3.49 9.35
N PRO A 58 6.07 -2.19 9.50
CA PRO A 58 7.12 -1.28 9.98
C PRO A 58 7.57 -1.65 11.40
N THR A 59 8.86 -1.46 11.69
CA THR A 59 9.43 -1.62 13.04
C THR A 59 9.99 -0.31 13.60
N GLU A 60 10.08 0.73 12.78
CA GLU A 60 10.78 1.98 13.10
C GLU A 60 9.82 3.18 13.28
N PHE A 61 8.51 2.96 13.11
CA PHE A 61 7.50 3.98 13.39
C PHE A 61 7.13 3.96 14.87
N THR A 62 7.64 4.94 15.63
CA THR A 62 7.33 5.11 17.05
C THR A 62 7.34 6.58 17.41
N ALA A 63 6.40 7.06 18.22
CA ALA A 63 6.56 8.32 18.95
C ALA A 63 6.24 8.08 20.44
N GLN A 64 7.11 8.51 21.34
CA GLN A 64 6.98 8.35 22.79
C GLN A 64 7.31 9.67 23.45
N SER A 65 6.53 10.14 24.42
CA SER A 65 6.99 11.22 25.29
C SER A 65 6.62 10.89 26.74
N LEU A 66 7.54 11.06 27.69
CA LEU A 66 7.36 10.71 29.11
C LEU A 66 7.90 11.82 30.01
N GLY A 67 7.21 12.12 31.12
CA GLY A 67 7.47 13.32 31.92
C GLY A 67 7.26 14.59 31.10
N ALA A 68 7.61 15.76 31.62
CA ALA A 68 7.41 17.05 30.93
C ALA A 68 8.35 17.24 29.71
N ALA A 69 8.21 16.41 28.68
CA ALA A 69 9.10 16.28 27.54
C ALA A 69 8.63 17.06 26.31
N GLY A 70 7.35 17.48 26.26
CA GLY A 70 6.79 18.20 25.13
C GLY A 70 6.31 17.25 24.04
N LEU A 71 6.50 17.63 22.77
CA LEU A 71 6.01 16.91 21.60
C LEU A 71 7.13 16.11 20.94
N ASP A 72 6.90 14.82 20.79
CA ASP A 72 7.69 13.94 19.93
C ASP A 72 6.91 13.62 18.65
N LEU A 73 7.58 13.75 17.50
CA LEU A 73 6.99 13.59 16.17
C LEU A 73 7.82 12.60 15.35
N THR A 74 7.16 11.61 14.78
CA THR A 74 7.75 10.67 13.83
C THR A 74 6.93 10.66 12.55
N ASN A 75 7.57 10.91 11.42
CA ASN A 75 6.90 10.95 10.14
C ASN A 75 7.72 10.28 9.04
N SER A 76 7.04 9.71 8.05
CA SER A 76 7.66 9.19 6.84
C SER A 76 6.66 9.26 5.68
N THR A 77 7.19 9.40 4.47
CA THR A 77 6.40 9.43 3.24
C THR A 77 6.92 8.38 2.27
N VAL A 78 6.02 7.68 1.60
CA VAL A 78 6.36 6.71 0.54
C VAL A 78 5.50 6.96 -0.71
N ASN A 79 6.04 6.61 -1.88
CA ASN A 79 5.35 6.68 -3.16
C ASN A 79 5.26 5.30 -3.78
N ILE A 80 4.04 4.90 -4.15
CA ILE A 80 3.75 3.63 -4.79
C ILE A 80 2.98 3.90 -6.07
N GLN A 81 3.55 3.53 -7.21
CA GLN A 81 2.82 3.50 -8.46
C GLN A 81 1.96 2.24 -8.51
N VAL A 82 0.68 2.39 -8.86
CA VAL A 82 -0.27 1.30 -9.02
C VAL A 82 -0.79 1.30 -10.45
N SER A 83 -0.75 0.15 -11.12
CA SER A 83 -1.23 -0.02 -12.48
C SER A 83 -2.11 -1.26 -12.62
N SER A 84 -3.28 -1.12 -13.23
CA SER A 84 -4.14 -2.25 -13.58
C SER A 84 -3.47 -3.16 -14.60
N LEU A 85 -3.53 -4.48 -14.38
CA LEU A 85 -2.90 -5.49 -15.23
C LEU A 85 -3.79 -5.91 -16.40
N THR A 86 -5.12 -5.81 -16.26
CA THR A 86 -6.10 -6.44 -17.16
C THR A 86 -6.85 -5.44 -18.04
N GLY A 87 -6.27 -4.26 -18.26
CA GLY A 87 -6.94 -3.17 -18.99
C GLY A 87 -8.17 -2.61 -18.27
N GLY A 88 -8.27 -2.88 -16.97
CA GLY A 88 -9.26 -2.31 -16.08
C GLY A 88 -8.88 -0.92 -15.59
N TYR A 89 -9.73 -0.39 -14.71
CA TYR A 89 -9.49 0.86 -14.03
C TYR A 89 -9.56 0.68 -12.52
N ILE A 90 -8.81 1.52 -11.82
CA ILE A 90 -8.77 1.56 -10.37
C ILE A 90 -10.07 2.21 -9.90
N SER A 91 -10.80 1.53 -9.03
CA SER A 91 -12.09 2.01 -8.50
C SER A 91 -11.96 2.49 -7.05
N LEU A 92 -11.04 1.93 -6.27
CA LEU A 92 -10.83 2.34 -4.89
C LEU A 92 -9.35 2.28 -4.52
N VAL A 93 -8.91 3.29 -3.80
CA VAL A 93 -7.64 3.31 -3.07
C VAL A 93 -7.96 3.46 -1.59
N GLY A 94 -7.67 2.42 -0.81
CA GLY A 94 -7.91 2.37 0.63
C GLY A 94 -6.61 2.21 1.40
N LEU A 95 -6.50 2.89 2.53
CA LEU A 95 -5.42 2.74 3.48
C LEU A 95 -6.00 2.36 4.84
N THR A 96 -5.47 1.30 5.42
CA THR A 96 -5.72 0.95 6.82
C THR A 96 -4.39 0.89 7.55
N GLU A 97 -4.32 1.54 8.70
CA GLU A 97 -3.16 1.56 9.56
C GLU A 97 -3.52 1.04 10.93
N ARG A 98 -2.56 0.41 11.59
CA ARG A 98 -2.75 -0.11 12.93
C ARG A 98 -1.47 -0.09 13.74
N GLY A 99 -1.63 -0.12 15.05
CA GLY A 99 -0.54 -0.26 15.99
C GLY A 99 -1.05 -0.16 17.42
N ASP A 100 -0.11 0.17 18.29
CA ASP A 100 -0.31 0.16 19.72
C ASP A 100 -0.06 1.55 20.31
N PHE A 101 -0.70 1.86 21.43
CA PHE A 101 -0.49 3.12 22.12
C PHE A 101 -0.60 3.01 23.65
N ILE A 102 0.08 3.96 24.31
CA ILE A 102 -0.08 4.31 25.72
C ILE A 102 -0.39 5.80 25.77
N ASN A 103 -1.29 6.21 26.65
CA ASN A 103 -1.55 7.61 26.95
C ASN A 103 -1.82 7.71 28.45
N HIS A 104 -0.95 8.33 29.25
CA HIS A 104 -0.99 8.21 30.71
C HIS A 104 -0.68 9.52 31.44
N GLY A 105 -1.62 9.96 32.26
CA GLY A 105 -1.61 11.27 32.90
C GLY A 105 -2.71 12.16 32.32
N ALA A 106 -3.06 13.22 33.04
CA ALA A 106 -4.07 14.18 32.58
C ALA A 106 -3.55 15.13 31.49
N PHE A 107 -2.23 15.15 31.28
CA PHE A 107 -1.53 16.12 30.43
C PHE A 107 -0.77 15.46 29.28
N THR A 108 -1.26 14.30 28.86
CA THR A 108 -0.68 13.51 27.77
C THR A 108 -1.64 13.34 26.61
N SER A 109 -1.10 13.22 25.41
CA SER A 109 -1.88 12.87 24.24
C SER A 109 -1.05 12.10 23.23
N VAL A 110 -1.72 11.29 22.43
CA VAL A 110 -1.14 10.67 21.24
C VAL A 110 -2.03 10.92 20.04
N ASN A 111 -1.44 10.99 18.86
CA ASN A 111 -2.14 11.19 17.60
C ASN A 111 -1.51 10.40 16.47
N VAL A 112 -2.38 9.89 15.61
CA VAL A 112 -2.04 9.33 14.30
C VAL A 112 -2.71 10.19 13.26
N GLY A 113 -1.99 10.56 12.22
CA GLY A 113 -2.52 11.33 11.11
C GLY A 113 -1.63 11.29 9.89
N GLY A 114 -1.91 12.21 8.97
CA GLY A 114 -1.32 12.25 7.65
C GLY A 114 -2.39 12.15 6.57
N GLU A 115 -2.01 11.70 5.39
CA GLU A 115 -2.89 11.65 4.23
C GLU A 115 -2.43 10.61 3.22
N ILE A 116 -3.39 10.09 2.47
CA ILE A 116 -3.12 9.55 1.14
C ILE A 116 -3.40 10.61 0.09
N ARG A 117 -2.53 10.64 -0.91
CA ARG A 117 -2.61 11.54 -2.05
C ARG A 117 -2.47 10.69 -3.30
N VAL A 118 -3.51 10.69 -4.13
CA VAL A 118 -3.62 9.84 -5.32
C VAL A 118 -3.62 10.73 -6.54
N THR A 119 -2.56 10.61 -7.33
CA THR A 119 -2.38 11.34 -8.59
C THR A 119 -2.69 10.41 -9.75
N ASP A 120 -3.58 10.81 -10.64
CA ASP A 120 -3.82 10.07 -11.89
C ASP A 120 -2.63 10.24 -12.83
N LEU A 121 -1.98 9.15 -13.22
CA LEU A 121 -0.80 9.22 -14.09
C LEU A 121 -1.16 9.56 -15.55
N SER A 122 -2.42 9.42 -15.94
CA SER A 122 -2.93 9.88 -17.23
C SER A 122 -3.33 11.37 -17.22
N ALA A 123 -3.55 11.94 -16.04
CA ALA A 123 -3.92 13.34 -15.83
C ALA A 123 -3.22 13.90 -14.57
N PRO A 124 -1.90 14.13 -14.61
CA PRO A 124 -1.07 14.38 -13.41
C PRO A 124 -1.34 15.70 -12.68
N LEU A 125 -2.19 16.56 -13.24
CA LEU A 125 -2.68 17.77 -12.57
C LEU A 125 -3.92 17.51 -11.72
N THR A 126 -4.51 16.31 -11.83
CA THR A 126 -5.68 15.88 -11.07
C THR A 126 -5.21 15.01 -9.91
N GLU A 127 -5.54 15.46 -8.71
CA GLU A 127 -5.14 14.80 -7.48
C GLU A 127 -6.30 14.74 -6.51
N SER A 128 -6.43 13.59 -5.84
CA SER A 128 -7.41 13.39 -4.77
C SER A 128 -6.68 13.09 -3.47
N ILE A 129 -7.14 13.70 -2.38
CA ILE A 129 -6.51 13.61 -1.06
C ILE A 129 -7.54 13.08 -0.08
N SER A 130 -7.12 12.20 0.82
CA SER A 130 -7.93 11.70 1.93
C SER A 130 -7.09 11.64 3.20
N SER A 131 -7.56 12.30 4.25
CA SER A 131 -6.84 12.36 5.53
C SER A 131 -6.93 11.03 6.27
N ILE A 132 -5.80 10.60 6.83
CA ILE A 132 -5.74 9.42 7.69
C ILE A 132 -6.37 9.78 9.03
N THR A 133 -7.46 9.11 9.37
CA THR A 133 -8.26 9.42 10.56
C THR A 133 -8.37 8.20 11.48
N PRO A 134 -8.04 8.30 12.77
CA PRO A 134 -8.28 7.25 13.76
C PRO A 134 -9.76 6.88 13.83
N THR A 135 -10.06 5.59 13.95
CA THR A 135 -11.44 5.09 14.06
C THR A 135 -12.03 5.25 15.46
N SER A 136 -11.17 5.54 16.45
CA SER A 136 -11.52 5.73 17.86
C SER A 136 -10.65 6.81 18.49
N ALA A 137 -11.14 7.40 19.58
CA ALA A 137 -10.37 8.37 20.34
C ALA A 137 -9.28 7.70 21.18
N PHE A 138 -8.14 8.36 21.34
CA PHE A 138 -7.04 7.93 22.21
C PHE A 138 -7.31 8.29 23.66
N ALA A 139 -7.96 7.39 24.40
CA ALA A 139 -8.30 7.61 25.80
C ALA A 139 -7.07 7.55 26.73
N SER A 140 -7.07 8.39 27.77
CA SER A 140 -6.08 8.29 28.86
C SER A 140 -6.26 6.99 29.66
N GLN A 141 -5.14 6.45 30.12
CA GLN A 141 -5.03 5.18 30.83
C GLN A 141 -4.63 5.41 32.29
N SER A 142 -5.06 4.51 33.17
CA SER A 142 -4.71 4.55 34.61
C SER A 142 -3.39 3.84 34.95
N SER A 143 -2.78 3.16 33.97
CA SER A 143 -1.49 2.46 34.10
C SER A 143 -0.76 2.48 32.76
N ILE A 144 0.56 2.32 32.79
CA ILE A 144 1.45 2.34 31.62
C ILE A 144 1.72 0.96 31.00
N PHE A 145 1.26 -0.12 31.63
CA PHE A 145 1.58 -1.49 31.20
C PHE A 145 0.63 -2.11 30.16
N PRO A 146 -0.69 -1.84 30.15
CA PRO A 146 -1.56 -2.36 29.10
C PRO A 146 -1.48 -1.46 27.85
N LEU A 147 -0.91 -2.00 26.77
CA LEU A 147 -1.04 -1.38 25.45
C LEU A 147 -2.50 -1.42 24.99
N GLN A 148 -2.92 -0.38 24.27
CA GLN A 148 -4.20 -0.36 23.57
C GLN A 148 -3.97 -0.31 22.07
N ASP A 149 -4.77 -1.07 21.34
CA ASP A 149 -4.75 -1.06 19.89
C ASP A 149 -5.36 0.24 19.35
N TRP A 150 -4.83 0.71 18.23
CA TRP A 150 -5.45 1.74 17.42
C TRP A 150 -5.54 1.33 15.97
N VAL A 151 -6.55 1.87 15.28
CA VAL A 151 -6.74 1.74 13.84
C VAL A 151 -7.02 3.11 13.26
N ALA A 152 -6.42 3.42 12.11
CA ALA A 152 -6.72 4.62 11.34
C ALA A 152 -6.97 4.26 9.87
N VAL A 153 -7.85 5.01 9.21
CA VAL A 153 -8.26 4.73 7.84
C VAL A 153 -8.22 5.98 6.97
N ALA A 154 -7.94 5.78 5.69
CA ALA A 154 -8.19 6.75 4.62
C ALA A 154 -8.72 6.00 3.39
N GLY A 155 -9.51 6.69 2.58
CA GLY A 155 -10.11 6.06 1.41
C GLY A 155 -10.52 7.07 0.36
N LEU A 156 -10.38 6.69 -0.90
CA LEU A 156 -10.79 7.44 -2.07
C LEU A 156 -11.53 6.53 -3.04
N ASP A 157 -12.73 6.96 -3.43
CA ASP A 157 -13.44 6.41 -4.59
C ASP A 157 -12.83 7.02 -5.85
N PHE A 158 -12.25 6.18 -6.67
CA PHE A 158 -11.61 6.53 -7.94
C PHE A 158 -12.39 6.00 -9.15
N SER A 159 -13.55 5.37 -8.92
CA SER A 159 -14.42 4.87 -9.99
C SER A 159 -14.82 5.92 -11.04
N PRO A 160 -15.02 7.22 -10.70
CA PRO A 160 -15.34 8.22 -11.72
C PRO A 160 -14.18 8.58 -12.64
N ALA A 161 -12.93 8.38 -12.21
CA ALA A 161 -11.74 8.73 -12.98
C ALA A 161 -11.47 7.73 -14.11
N GLN A 162 -11.91 6.48 -13.95
CA GLN A 162 -11.69 5.39 -14.91
C GLN A 162 -10.22 5.25 -15.38
N THR A 163 -9.26 5.56 -14.50
CA THR A 163 -7.83 5.45 -14.83
C THR A 163 -7.28 4.06 -14.53
N GLY A 164 -6.43 3.57 -15.43
CA GLY A 164 -5.70 2.32 -15.25
C GLY A 164 -4.41 2.48 -14.44
N SER A 165 -3.98 3.70 -14.09
CA SER A 165 -2.71 3.91 -13.38
C SER A 165 -2.70 5.17 -12.52
N VAL A 166 -2.26 5.03 -11.27
CA VAL A 166 -2.15 6.12 -10.31
C VAL A 166 -0.81 6.07 -9.57
N ASN A 167 -0.36 7.21 -9.07
CA ASN A 167 0.66 7.26 -8.03
C ASN A 167 -0.01 7.52 -6.69
N VAL A 168 0.22 6.63 -5.72
CA VAL A 168 -0.25 6.77 -4.34
C VAL A 168 0.90 7.24 -3.48
N THR A 169 0.83 8.47 -2.99
CA THR A 169 1.70 8.98 -1.94
C THR A 169 1.03 8.75 -0.59
N ILE A 170 1.72 8.07 0.32
CA ILE A 170 1.26 7.87 1.70
C ILE A 170 2.15 8.71 2.60
N GLN A 171 1.59 9.74 3.21
CA GLN A 171 2.25 10.54 4.22
C GLN A 171 1.73 10.14 5.60
N ASN A 172 2.66 9.77 6.48
CA ASN A 172 2.32 9.30 7.81
C ASN A 172 2.95 10.13 8.91
N ILE A 173 2.17 10.40 9.94
CA ILE A 173 2.57 11.21 11.09
C ILE A 173 2.08 10.53 12.37
N LEU A 174 3.02 10.28 13.28
CA LEU A 174 2.80 9.85 14.65
C LEU A 174 3.24 11.00 15.57
N ALA A 175 2.37 11.45 16.46
CA ALA A 175 2.68 12.46 17.48
C ALA A 175 2.40 11.94 18.91
N ALA A 176 3.35 12.11 19.82
CA ALA A 176 3.18 11.84 21.25
C ALA A 176 3.51 13.11 22.06
N PHE A 177 2.71 13.43 23.08
CA PHE A 177 2.87 14.64 23.88
C PHE A 177 2.70 14.42 25.37
N SER A 178 3.47 15.17 26.17
CA SER A 178 3.53 15.14 27.63
C SER A 178 4.01 16.51 28.19
N SER A 179 3.41 17.02 29.29
CA SER A 179 3.85 18.28 29.96
C SER A 179 3.98 18.32 31.52
N ALA A 180 3.73 17.24 32.26
CA ALA A 180 3.89 17.06 33.71
C ALA A 180 4.88 15.95 34.17
N ALA A 181 5.41 16.04 35.39
CA ALA A 181 6.28 15.00 35.95
C ALA A 181 5.54 13.66 36.17
N ALA A 182 6.18 12.54 35.81
CA ALA A 182 5.62 11.18 35.86
C ALA A 182 4.38 10.94 34.97
N GLU A 183 4.42 11.39 33.72
CA GLU A 183 3.37 11.12 32.72
C GLU A 183 3.94 10.28 31.55
N SER A 184 3.10 9.76 30.64
CA SER A 184 3.56 9.07 29.43
C SER A 184 2.64 9.23 28.23
N ALA A 185 3.20 9.11 27.04
CA ALA A 185 2.53 8.97 25.77
C ALA A 185 3.40 8.06 24.91
N PHE A 186 2.82 7.12 24.19
CA PHE A 186 3.52 6.24 23.27
C PHE A 186 2.57 5.88 22.14
N ILE A 187 3.08 5.81 20.94
CA ILE A 187 2.44 5.25 19.77
C ILE A 187 3.49 4.49 18.99
N GLU A 188 3.05 3.38 18.45
CA GLU A 188 3.80 2.46 17.61
C GLU A 188 2.91 2.17 16.41
N LYS A 189 3.52 1.98 15.24
CA LYS A 189 2.80 1.45 14.08
C LYS A 189 3.31 0.07 13.77
N THR A 190 2.40 -0.89 13.70
CA THR A 190 2.73 -2.31 13.45
C THR A 190 2.20 -2.80 12.10
N GLY A 191 1.31 -2.03 11.45
CA GLY A 191 0.81 -2.39 10.13
C GLY A 191 0.32 -1.20 9.31
N VAL A 192 0.62 -1.23 8.01
CA VAL A 192 0.01 -0.38 6.98
C VAL A 192 -0.46 -1.26 5.84
N ILE A 193 -1.71 -1.09 5.43
CA ILE A 193 -2.36 -1.87 4.39
C ILE A 193 -2.85 -0.91 3.32
N LEU A 194 -2.19 -0.91 2.17
CA LEU A 194 -2.69 -0.21 0.98
C LEU A 194 -3.51 -1.21 0.16
N ALA A 195 -4.82 -1.07 0.18
CA ALA A 195 -5.76 -1.91 -0.55
C ALA A 195 -6.24 -1.21 -1.82
N ILE A 196 -6.17 -1.93 -2.94
CA ILE A 196 -6.62 -1.44 -4.24
C ILE A 196 -7.79 -2.30 -4.71
N ALA A 197 -8.87 -1.66 -5.14
CA ALA A 197 -9.88 -2.33 -5.94
C ALA A 197 -9.74 -1.86 -7.39
N SER A 198 -9.83 -2.80 -8.32
CA SER A 198 -9.92 -2.51 -9.74
C SER A 198 -11.16 -3.16 -10.35
N ILE A 199 -11.72 -2.52 -11.36
CA ILE A 199 -12.80 -3.07 -12.17
C ILE A 199 -12.20 -3.50 -13.49
N THR A 200 -12.27 -4.81 -13.76
CA THR A 200 -11.83 -5.39 -15.02
C THR A 200 -12.97 -5.33 -16.02
N PRO A 201 -12.75 -4.88 -17.28
CA PRO A 201 -13.77 -4.94 -18.30
C PRO A 201 -14.19 -6.40 -18.50
N GLU A 202 -15.51 -6.66 -18.51
CA GLU A 202 -16.00 -7.97 -18.89
C GLU A 202 -15.62 -8.23 -20.35
N VAL A 203 -14.81 -9.26 -20.57
CA VAL A 203 -14.55 -9.74 -21.93
C VAL A 203 -15.80 -10.45 -22.39
N SER A 204 -16.67 -9.74 -23.12
CA SER A 204 -17.79 -10.38 -23.82
C SER A 204 -17.20 -11.39 -24.81
N VAL A 205 -17.29 -12.68 -24.49
CA VAL A 205 -16.92 -13.73 -25.43
C VAL A 205 -17.99 -13.73 -26.51
N PRO A 206 -17.67 -13.45 -27.78
CA PRO A 206 -18.65 -13.54 -28.85
C PRO A 206 -19.22 -14.95 -28.84
N LEU A 207 -20.55 -15.08 -28.75
CA LEU A 207 -21.20 -16.37 -28.90
C LEU A 207 -20.65 -17.02 -30.18
N PRO A 208 -20.12 -18.26 -30.11
CA PRO A 208 -19.57 -18.91 -31.28
C PRO A 208 -20.62 -18.90 -32.41
N ALA A 209 -20.20 -18.79 -33.67
CA ALA A 209 -21.13 -18.90 -34.80
C ALA A 209 -21.98 -20.18 -34.74
N SER A 210 -21.51 -21.22 -34.04
CA SER A 210 -22.26 -22.44 -33.75
C SER A 210 -23.47 -22.23 -32.84
N ALA A 211 -23.46 -21.26 -31.91
CA ALA A 211 -24.62 -20.93 -31.09
C ALA A 211 -25.74 -20.31 -31.94
N TRP A 212 -25.38 -19.46 -32.92
CA TRP A 212 -26.32 -18.93 -33.90
C TRP A 212 -26.85 -20.03 -34.84
N LEU A 213 -25.97 -20.90 -35.34
CA LEU A 213 -26.36 -22.05 -36.17
C LEU A 213 -27.30 -23.00 -35.42
N PHE A 214 -27.01 -23.30 -34.15
CA PHE A 214 -27.87 -24.13 -33.30
C PHE A 214 -29.24 -23.50 -33.06
N GLY A 215 -29.29 -22.18 -32.79
CA GLY A 215 -30.54 -21.43 -32.68
C GLY A 215 -31.37 -21.48 -33.96
N THR A 216 -30.75 -21.32 -35.13
CA THR A 216 -31.46 -21.40 -36.42
C THR A 216 -31.92 -22.82 -36.77
N ALA A 217 -31.15 -23.85 -36.40
CA ALA A 217 -31.52 -25.25 -36.62
C ALA A 217 -32.74 -25.67 -35.79
N ILE A 218 -32.84 -25.23 -34.53
CA ILE A 218 -34.01 -25.47 -33.67
C ILE A 218 -35.25 -24.79 -34.25
N MET A 219 -35.13 -23.52 -34.64
CA MET A 219 -36.25 -22.76 -35.21
C MET A 219 -36.71 -23.34 -36.55
N GLY A 220 -35.77 -23.78 -37.39
CA GLY A 220 -36.07 -24.51 -38.62
C GLY A 220 -36.78 -25.84 -38.37
N GLY A 221 -36.29 -26.64 -37.41
CA GLY A 221 -36.89 -27.93 -37.06
C GLY A 221 -38.33 -27.82 -36.55
N LEU A 222 -38.63 -26.83 -35.72
CA LEU A 222 -39.99 -26.58 -35.22
C LEU A 222 -40.97 -26.16 -36.33
N ALA A 223 -40.51 -25.41 -37.34
CA ALA A 223 -41.32 -25.04 -38.50
C ALA A 223 -41.65 -26.26 -39.40
N PHE A 224 -40.70 -27.19 -39.54
CA PHE A 224 -40.93 -28.44 -40.29
C PHE A 224 -41.93 -29.37 -39.60
N CYS A 225 -41.90 -29.48 -38.26
CA CYS A 225 -42.84 -30.32 -37.52
C CYS A 225 -44.30 -29.83 -37.59
N LYS A 226 -44.54 -28.51 -37.70
CA LYS A 226 -45.90 -27.95 -37.80
C LYS A 226 -46.60 -28.27 -39.14
N LYS A 227 -45.83 -28.56 -40.19
CA LYS A 227 -46.38 -28.89 -41.52
C LYS A 227 -46.77 -30.38 -41.65
N ALA A 228 -46.26 -31.24 -40.78
CA ALA A 228 -46.51 -32.69 -40.83
C ALA A 228 -47.84 -33.13 -40.18
N TYR A 229 -48.57 -32.24 -39.51
CA TYR A 229 -49.83 -32.55 -38.80
C TYR A 229 -51.12 -32.12 -39.54
N ASN A 230 -51.04 -31.81 -40.83
CA ASN A 230 -52.21 -31.57 -41.68
C ASN A 230 -52.32 -32.68 -42.75
N PHE A 231 -52.86 -33.84 -42.37
CA PHE A 231 -53.44 -34.84 -43.27
C PHE A 231 -54.71 -35.41 -42.62
#